data_AF-A0A9Q0SS46-F1
#
_entry.id   AF-A0A9Q0SS46-F1
#
_cell.length_a   1.000
_cell.length_b   1.000
_cell.length_c   1.000
_cell.angle_alpha   90.00
_cell.angle_beta   90.00
_cell.angle_gamma   90.00
#
_symmetry.space_group_name_H-M   'P 1'
#
loop_
_entity.id
_entity.type
_entity.pdbx_description
1 polymer ?
#
loop_
_entity_poly.entity_id
_entity_poly.type
_entity_poly.pdbx_seq_one_letter_code
_entity_poly.pdbx_strand_id
1 'polypeptide(L)'
;MDNYDLVVLKTVAICEYGVRTVRAKYIMKGDDDTFVRVDSIIDEVNRIPAGRSLYIGNINYHHKPLRYGKWAVTYEEWPEEDYPPYANGPGYILSSDIGRFIVSEFESHKLRLFKMEDVSMGMWVEQFNSSRPVKYVHSLNFCQFGCIEGEASVLQHEMMITTSVEPPSAGTGEDAQFIW
;
A
#
# COMPACT_ATOMS: atom_id res chain seq x y z
N MET A 1 -22.19 12.37 -5.89
CA MET A 1 -20.71 12.33 -5.98
C MET A 1 -20.29 11.40 -4.87
N ASP A 2 -19.89 10.19 -5.21
CA ASP A 2 -19.56 9.19 -4.21
C ASP A 2 -18.15 9.44 -3.66
N ASN A 3 -17.97 9.09 -2.39
CA ASN A 3 -16.86 9.50 -1.53
C ASN A 3 -15.50 8.86 -1.87
N TYR A 4 -15.40 8.12 -2.98
CA TYR A 4 -14.25 7.26 -3.29
C TYR A 4 -13.08 8.01 -3.95
N ASP A 5 -13.34 9.06 -4.74
CA ASP A 5 -12.27 9.89 -5.31
C ASP A 5 -11.38 10.53 -4.23
N LEU A 6 -11.97 10.80 -3.05
CA LEU A 6 -11.25 11.31 -1.89
C LEU A 6 -10.32 10.26 -1.25
N VAL A 7 -10.63 8.96 -1.36
CA VAL A 7 -9.78 7.87 -0.80
C VAL A 7 -8.46 7.76 -1.57
N VAL A 8 -8.50 7.96 -2.89
CA VAL A 8 -7.30 8.00 -3.74
C VAL A 8 -6.39 9.17 -3.33
N LEU A 9 -6.98 10.35 -3.06
CA LEU A 9 -6.24 11.53 -2.60
C LEU A 9 -5.71 11.36 -1.16
N LYS A 10 -6.45 10.71 -0.26
CA LYS A 10 -5.95 10.32 1.06
C LYS A 10 -4.71 9.44 0.96
N THR A 11 -4.69 8.48 0.03
CA THR A 11 -3.51 7.61 -0.17
C THR A 11 -2.28 8.37 -0.63
N VAL A 12 -2.44 9.40 -1.47
CA VAL A 12 -1.34 10.33 -1.79
C VAL A 12 -0.87 11.08 -0.54
N ALA A 13 -1.79 11.55 0.31
CA ALA A 13 -1.45 12.22 1.57
C ALA A 13 -0.75 11.29 2.59
N ILE A 14 -1.15 10.01 2.67
CA ILE A 14 -0.47 8.96 3.46
C ILE A 14 0.97 8.78 2.94
N CYS A 15 1.17 8.70 1.63
CA CYS A 15 2.51 8.64 1.03
C CYS A 15 3.32 9.90 1.35
N GLU A 16 2.73 11.09 1.22
CA GLU A 16 3.39 12.37 1.52
C GLU A 16 3.84 12.45 2.97
N TYR A 17 2.93 12.19 3.91
CA TYR A 17 3.19 12.30 5.33
C TYR A 17 4.25 11.28 5.78
N GLY A 18 4.14 10.02 5.34
CA GLY A 18 5.12 8.97 5.66
C GLY A 18 6.52 9.30 5.13
N VAL A 19 6.60 9.93 3.95
CA VAL A 19 7.87 10.35 3.32
C VAL A 19 8.47 11.61 3.95
N ARG A 20 7.67 12.67 4.13
CA ARG A 20 8.15 14.03 4.46
C ARG A 20 8.19 14.28 5.96
N THR A 21 7.13 13.90 6.66
CA THR A 21 6.97 14.13 8.10
C THR A 21 7.71 13.08 8.90
N VAL A 22 7.38 11.79 8.69
CA VAL A 22 7.97 10.69 9.47
C VAL A 22 9.34 10.26 8.93
N ARG A 23 9.55 10.39 7.62
CA ARG A 23 10.72 9.83 6.90
C ARG A 23 10.84 8.32 7.09
N ALA A 24 9.68 7.66 7.11
CA ALA A 24 9.52 6.22 7.29
C ALA A 24 10.35 5.43 6.28
N LYS A 25 10.88 4.26 6.67
CA LYS A 25 11.55 3.31 5.74
C LYS A 25 10.54 2.52 4.91
N TYR A 26 9.41 2.18 5.54
CA TYR A 26 8.24 1.55 4.92
C TYR A 26 6.98 2.28 5.41
N ILE A 27 5.96 2.30 4.56
CA ILE A 27 4.66 2.92 4.83
C ILE A 27 3.62 1.83 4.65
N MET A 28 2.85 1.53 5.70
CA MET A 28 1.63 0.74 5.57
C MET A 28 0.43 1.65 5.30
N LYS A 29 -0.52 1.17 4.49
CA LYS A 29 -1.92 1.61 4.50
C LYS A 29 -2.80 0.40 4.86
N GLY A 30 -3.84 0.63 5.64
CA GLY A 30 -4.91 -0.33 5.90
C GLY A 30 -6.26 0.39 6.00
N ASP A 31 -7.34 -0.36 5.78
CA ASP A 31 -8.71 0.15 5.93
C ASP A 31 -9.11 0.26 7.42
N ASP A 32 -10.15 1.05 7.72
CA ASP A 32 -10.53 1.36 9.10
C ASP A 32 -11.21 0.22 9.87
N ASP A 33 -11.54 -0.86 9.18
CA ASP A 33 -12.08 -2.11 9.70
C ASP A 33 -11.06 -3.26 9.74
N THR A 34 -9.80 -2.99 9.40
CA THR A 34 -8.72 -3.99 9.32
C THR A 34 -7.85 -4.02 10.58
N PHE A 35 -7.15 -5.13 10.77
CA PHE A 35 -6.16 -5.30 11.82
C PHE A 35 -4.74 -5.18 11.33
N VAL A 36 -3.85 -4.87 12.26
CA VAL A 36 -2.42 -5.06 12.05
C VAL A 36 -1.77 -5.75 13.25
N ARG A 37 -1.12 -6.90 13.00
CA ARG A 37 -0.10 -7.44 13.89
C ARG A 37 1.24 -6.82 13.53
N VAL A 38 1.59 -5.75 14.23
CA VAL A 38 2.80 -4.97 13.93
C VAL A 38 4.06 -5.81 14.01
N ASP A 39 4.20 -6.68 15.01
CA ASP A 39 5.32 -7.64 15.12
C ASP A 39 5.45 -8.51 13.85
N SER A 40 4.31 -9.05 13.38
CA SER A 40 4.28 -9.93 12.20
C SER A 40 4.63 -9.18 10.91
N ILE A 41 4.26 -7.90 10.81
CA ILE A 41 4.66 -7.02 9.70
C ILE A 41 6.15 -6.67 9.77
N ILE A 42 6.66 -6.35 10.95
CA ILE A 42 8.09 -6.10 11.17
C ILE A 42 8.89 -7.34 10.77
N ASP A 43 8.49 -8.53 11.22
CA ASP A 43 9.11 -9.81 10.82
C ASP A 43 9.04 -10.06 9.31
N GLU A 44 7.93 -9.71 8.65
CA GLU A 44 7.74 -9.93 7.21
C GLU A 44 8.58 -8.97 6.37
N VAL A 45 8.72 -7.72 6.80
CA VAL A 45 9.58 -6.70 6.21
C VAL A 45 11.07 -7.04 6.43
N ASN A 46 11.45 -7.44 7.65
CA ASN A 46 12.84 -7.76 8.01
C ASN A 46 13.36 -9.05 7.38
N ARG A 47 12.47 -9.94 6.93
CA ARG A 47 12.82 -11.09 6.08
C ARG A 47 13.37 -10.71 4.69
N ILE A 48 13.26 -9.45 4.27
CA ILE A 48 13.58 -9.02 2.91
C ILE A 48 14.89 -8.22 2.87
N PRO A 49 15.85 -8.55 1.99
CA PRO A 49 17.13 -7.85 1.91
C PRO A 49 16.97 -6.33 1.71
N ALA A 50 17.69 -5.57 2.53
CA ALA A 50 17.70 -4.11 2.50
C ALA A 50 18.09 -3.54 1.13
N GLY A 51 17.59 -2.34 0.82
CA GLY A 51 17.89 -1.62 -0.44
C GLY A 51 16.98 -1.98 -1.62
N ARG A 52 16.10 -2.98 -1.48
CA ARG A 52 15.05 -3.28 -2.46
C ARG A 52 13.82 -2.40 -2.27
N SER A 53 13.27 -1.93 -3.39
CA SER A 53 11.93 -1.35 -3.43
C SER A 53 10.89 -2.46 -3.28
N LEU A 54 9.82 -2.22 -2.53
CA LEU A 54 8.97 -3.28 -1.96
C LEU A 54 7.50 -2.90 -2.02
N TYR A 55 6.67 -3.88 -2.40
CA TYR A 55 5.21 -3.80 -2.31
C TYR A 55 4.69 -5.15 -1.80
N ILE A 56 4.13 -5.14 -0.60
CA ILE A 56 3.65 -6.33 0.13
C ILE A 56 2.14 -6.20 0.34
N GLY A 57 1.40 -7.28 0.11
CA GLY A 57 -0.02 -7.34 0.41
C GLY A 57 -0.66 -8.59 -0.19
N ASN A 58 -1.99 -8.66 -0.17
CA ASN A 58 -2.73 -9.69 -0.90
C ASN A 58 -2.79 -9.32 -2.40
N ILE A 59 -1.70 -9.58 -3.13
CA ILE A 59 -1.57 -9.14 -4.52
C ILE A 59 -2.52 -9.91 -5.43
N ASN A 60 -3.46 -9.20 -6.06
CA ASN A 60 -4.23 -9.65 -7.20
C ASN A 60 -3.37 -9.58 -8.47
N TYR A 61 -3.31 -10.70 -9.20
CA TYR A 61 -2.68 -10.80 -10.52
C TYR A 61 -3.75 -11.10 -11.58
N HIS A 62 -3.66 -10.47 -12.75
CA HIS A 62 -4.62 -10.66 -13.86
C HIS A 62 -6.09 -10.44 -13.47
N HIS A 63 -6.35 -9.54 -12.54
CA HIS A 63 -7.73 -9.21 -12.16
C HIS A 63 -8.36 -8.35 -13.26
N LYS A 64 -9.50 -8.82 -13.78
CA LYS A 64 -10.23 -8.15 -14.86
C LYS A 64 -11.19 -7.09 -14.31
N PRO A 65 -11.29 -5.89 -14.93
CA PRO A 65 -12.33 -4.93 -14.60
C PRO A 65 -13.72 -5.56 -14.65
N LEU A 66 -14.45 -5.50 -13.54
CA LEU A 66 -15.86 -5.89 -13.53
C LEU A 66 -16.63 -4.94 -14.44
N ARG A 67 -17.38 -5.47 -15.41
CA ARG A 67 -18.17 -4.66 -16.35
C ARG A 67 -19.63 -4.46 -15.89
N TYR A 68 -19.98 -4.96 -14.69
CA TYR A 68 -21.29 -4.85 -14.06
C TYR A 68 -21.18 -4.94 -12.53
N GLY A 69 -22.22 -4.52 -11.81
CA GLY A 69 -22.27 -4.52 -10.33
C GLY A 69 -21.73 -3.23 -9.69
N LYS A 70 -21.55 -3.24 -8.35
CA LYS A 70 -21.14 -2.06 -7.55
C LYS A 70 -19.84 -1.42 -8.04
N TRP A 71 -18.87 -2.26 -8.41
CA TRP A 71 -17.52 -1.85 -8.80
C TRP A 71 -17.33 -1.87 -10.32
N ALA A 72 -18.40 -1.60 -11.08
CA ALA A 72 -18.35 -1.62 -12.53
C ALA A 72 -17.41 -0.53 -13.10
N VAL A 73 -16.65 -0.91 -14.13
CA VAL A 73 -15.74 -0.04 -14.86
C VAL A 73 -16.00 -0.19 -16.36
N THR A 74 -16.34 0.91 -17.03
CA THR A 74 -16.65 0.88 -18.46
C THR A 74 -15.37 0.66 -19.29
N TYR A 75 -15.53 0.27 -20.56
CA TYR A 75 -14.39 0.22 -21.50
C TYR A 75 -13.84 1.61 -21.84
N GLU A 76 -14.57 2.68 -21.55
CA GLU A 76 -14.11 4.06 -21.69
C GLU A 76 -13.20 4.47 -20.51
N GLU A 77 -13.50 4.00 -19.30
CA GLU A 77 -12.67 4.20 -18.10
C GLU A 77 -11.42 3.32 -18.10
N TRP A 78 -11.54 2.08 -18.58
CA TRP A 78 -10.46 1.09 -18.66
C TRP A 78 -10.63 0.18 -19.88
N PRO A 79 -10.02 0.50 -21.03
CA PRO A 79 -10.14 -0.28 -22.26
C PRO A 79 -9.37 -1.61 -22.24
N GLU A 80 -8.38 -1.76 -21.37
CA GLU A 80 -7.57 -2.97 -21.26
C GLU A 80 -8.33 -4.14 -20.60
N GLU A 81 -7.85 -5.38 -20.78
CA GLU A 81 -8.49 -6.60 -20.26
C GLU A 81 -8.22 -6.86 -18.78
N ASP A 82 -7.03 -6.49 -18.30
CA ASP A 82 -6.55 -6.75 -16.94
C ASP A 82 -6.14 -5.41 -16.27
N TYR A 83 -6.18 -5.37 -14.94
CA TYR A 83 -5.48 -4.37 -14.13
C TYR A 83 -3.99 -4.75 -13.94
N PRO A 84 -3.10 -3.78 -13.67
CA PRO A 84 -1.74 -4.07 -13.19
C PRO A 84 -1.79 -4.80 -11.84
N PRO A 85 -0.72 -5.53 -11.45
CA PRO A 85 -0.67 -6.22 -10.16
C PRO A 85 -0.83 -5.25 -8.97
N TYR A 86 -1.82 -5.50 -8.11
CA TYR A 86 -2.20 -4.59 -7.04
C TYR A 86 -2.59 -5.34 -5.75
N ALA A 87 -2.31 -4.76 -4.58
CA ALA A 87 -2.70 -5.33 -3.29
C ALA A 87 -4.18 -5.06 -2.99
N ASN A 88 -4.91 -6.07 -2.54
CA ASN A 88 -6.34 -5.99 -2.22
C ASN A 88 -6.62 -5.25 -0.90
N GLY A 89 -7.81 -4.66 -0.81
CA GLY A 89 -8.36 -3.75 0.22
C GLY A 89 -7.77 -3.72 1.64
N PRO A 90 -7.75 -4.82 2.43
CA PRO A 90 -7.44 -4.76 3.87
C PRO A 90 -6.14 -3.98 4.17
N GLY A 91 -5.13 -4.12 3.32
CA GLY A 91 -3.99 -3.21 3.37
C GLY A 91 -2.80 -3.69 2.58
N TYR A 92 -1.76 -2.87 2.61
CA TYR A 92 -0.49 -3.12 1.95
C TYR A 92 0.65 -2.33 2.59
N ILE A 93 1.88 -2.76 2.33
CA ILE A 93 3.11 -2.07 2.74
C ILE A 93 3.88 -1.70 1.48
N LEU A 94 4.31 -0.44 1.37
CA LEU A 94 5.23 0.04 0.35
C LEU A 94 6.55 0.55 0.95
N SER A 95 7.63 0.49 0.18
CA SER A 95 8.89 1.14 0.58
C SER A 95 8.86 2.65 0.32
N SER A 96 9.57 3.39 1.17
CA SER A 96 9.63 4.86 1.18
C SER A 96 10.01 5.53 -0.15
N ASP A 97 10.74 4.83 -1.03
CA ASP A 97 11.12 5.30 -2.36
C ASP A 97 9.97 5.25 -3.37
N ILE A 98 9.07 4.27 -3.27
CA ILE A 98 7.80 4.23 -4.00
C ILE A 98 6.92 5.40 -3.54
N GLY A 99 6.81 5.61 -2.22
CA GLY A 99 6.08 6.76 -1.66
C GLY A 99 6.62 8.11 -2.18
N ARG A 100 7.95 8.27 -2.22
CA ARG A 100 8.59 9.48 -2.80
C ARG A 100 8.24 9.69 -4.27
N PHE A 101 8.21 8.61 -5.05
CA PHE A 101 7.83 8.66 -6.46
C PHE A 101 6.38 9.09 -6.64
N ILE A 102 5.44 8.49 -5.89
CA ILE A 102 4.01 8.84 -5.93
C ILE A 102 3.82 10.33 -5.66
N VAL A 103 4.43 10.87 -4.61
CA VAL A 103 4.36 12.29 -4.26
C VAL A 103 4.93 13.17 -5.38
N SER A 104 6.11 12.82 -5.91
CA SER A 104 6.78 13.59 -6.98
C SER A 104 5.99 13.60 -8.30
N GLU A 105 5.36 12.49 -8.68
CA GLU A 105 4.54 12.41 -9.89
C GLU A 105 3.17 13.07 -9.69
N PHE A 106 2.64 13.08 -8.47
CA PHE A 106 1.42 13.82 -8.14
C PHE A 106 1.64 15.34 -8.23
N GLU A 107 2.69 15.85 -7.58
CA GLU A 107 3.05 17.28 -7.60
C GLU A 107 3.40 17.80 -9.00
N SER A 108 3.91 16.92 -9.88
CA SER A 108 4.17 17.26 -11.28
C SER A 108 3.00 16.96 -12.23
N HIS A 109 1.82 16.62 -11.69
CA HIS A 109 0.58 16.32 -12.42
C HIS A 109 0.70 15.18 -13.46
N LYS A 110 1.60 14.21 -13.21
CA LYS A 110 1.80 13.03 -14.07
C LYS A 110 1.15 11.76 -13.53
N LEU A 111 0.84 11.72 -12.24
CA LEU A 111 0.21 10.57 -11.59
C LEU A 111 -1.23 10.39 -12.09
N ARG A 112 -1.52 9.31 -12.81
CA ARG A 112 -2.89 8.95 -13.23
C ARG A 112 -3.67 8.47 -12.01
N LEU A 113 -4.72 9.21 -11.64
CA LEU A 113 -5.66 8.80 -10.59
C LEU A 113 -6.77 7.93 -11.18
N PHE A 114 -7.28 6.95 -10.41
CA PHE A 114 -8.39 6.10 -10.80
C PHE A 114 -9.30 5.80 -9.59
N LYS A 115 -10.61 5.73 -9.80
CA LYS A 115 -11.64 5.70 -8.73
C LYS A 115 -11.52 4.57 -7.70
N MET A 116 -10.77 3.51 -8.01
CA MET A 116 -10.41 2.45 -7.05
C MET A 116 -8.98 2.67 -6.57
N GLU A 117 -8.83 2.86 -5.26
CA GLU A 117 -7.56 3.25 -4.62
C GLU A 117 -6.49 2.16 -4.74
N ASP A 118 -6.81 0.93 -4.34
CA ASP A 118 -5.95 -0.26 -4.51
C ASP A 118 -5.36 -0.38 -5.94
N VAL A 119 -6.22 -0.18 -6.94
CA VAL A 119 -5.84 -0.26 -8.37
C VAL A 119 -4.96 0.93 -8.76
N SER A 120 -5.26 2.14 -8.25
CA SER A 120 -4.38 3.31 -8.42
C SER A 120 -2.99 3.04 -7.84
N MET A 121 -2.88 2.49 -6.63
CA MET A 121 -1.60 2.10 -6.05
C MET A 121 -0.87 1.08 -6.94
N GLY A 122 -1.58 0.06 -7.46
CA GLY A 122 -1.04 -0.89 -8.44
C GLY A 122 -0.45 -0.22 -9.69
N MET A 123 -1.18 0.73 -10.28
CA MET A 123 -0.72 1.51 -11.44
C MET A 123 0.55 2.32 -11.13
N TRP A 124 0.62 2.96 -9.96
CA TRP A 124 1.76 3.79 -9.58
C TRP A 124 2.99 2.95 -9.27
N VAL A 125 2.81 1.79 -8.63
CA VAL A 125 3.90 0.83 -8.39
C VAL A 125 4.39 0.23 -9.70
N GLU A 126 3.52 -0.09 -10.66
CA GLU A 126 3.92 -0.55 -11.99
C GLU A 126 4.71 0.53 -12.75
N GLN A 127 4.25 1.79 -12.72
CA GLN A 127 4.96 2.92 -13.32
C GLN A 127 6.36 3.07 -12.70
N PHE A 128 6.50 3.00 -11.38
CA PHE A 128 7.79 3.03 -10.70
C PHE A 128 8.67 1.82 -11.08
N ASN A 129 8.09 0.61 -11.14
CA ASN A 129 8.77 -0.64 -11.47
C ASN A 129 9.44 -0.61 -12.86
N SER A 130 8.91 0.18 -13.80
CA SER A 130 9.54 0.42 -15.11
C SER A 130 10.92 1.10 -15.01
N SER A 131 11.16 1.84 -13.94
CA SER A 131 12.41 2.60 -13.70
C SER A 131 13.32 1.94 -12.67
N ARG A 132 12.76 1.29 -11.64
CA ARG A 132 13.49 0.58 -10.58
C ARG A 132 12.72 -0.67 -10.15
N PRO A 133 13.30 -1.88 -10.28
CA PRO A 133 12.60 -3.13 -9.98
C PRO A 133 12.00 -3.19 -8.58
N VAL A 134 10.69 -3.42 -8.51
CA VAL A 134 9.92 -3.62 -7.28
C VAL A 134 9.85 -5.10 -6.95
N LYS A 135 10.14 -5.45 -5.69
CA LYS A 135 9.84 -6.77 -5.16
C LYS A 135 8.39 -6.81 -4.70
N TYR A 136 7.52 -7.35 -5.55
CA TYR A 136 6.17 -7.76 -5.14
C TYR A 136 6.26 -8.97 -4.20
N VAL A 137 5.49 -8.93 -3.12
CA VAL A 137 5.32 -10.00 -2.13
C VAL A 137 3.83 -10.22 -1.91
N HIS A 138 3.30 -11.29 -2.50
CA HIS A 138 1.97 -11.78 -2.20
C HIS A 138 1.98 -12.49 -0.84
N SER A 139 1.12 -12.05 0.06
CA SER A 139 1.04 -12.55 1.44
C SER A 139 -0.41 -12.75 1.86
N LEU A 140 -0.72 -13.97 2.30
CA LEU A 140 -2.07 -14.34 2.75
C LEU A 140 -2.41 -13.79 4.14
N ASN A 141 -1.41 -13.27 4.87
CA ASN A 141 -1.59 -12.55 6.15
C ASN A 141 -2.53 -11.32 6.01
N PHE A 142 -2.69 -10.81 4.78
CA PHE A 142 -3.62 -9.74 4.43
C PHE A 142 -5.00 -10.35 4.06
N CYS A 143 -5.66 -10.95 5.05
CA CYS A 143 -6.96 -11.63 4.91
C CYS A 143 -8.11 -10.63 4.67
N GLN A 144 -8.93 -10.85 3.63
CA GLN A 144 -10.12 -10.02 3.37
C GLN A 144 -11.41 -10.53 4.05
N PHE A 145 -11.46 -11.80 4.45
CA PHE A 145 -12.69 -12.46 4.93
C PHE A 145 -12.53 -13.08 6.34
N GLY A 146 -11.64 -12.50 7.15
CA GLY A 146 -11.17 -13.06 8.41
C GLY A 146 -10.07 -14.11 8.20
N CYS A 147 -9.08 -14.12 9.10
CA CYS A 147 -8.07 -15.16 9.14
C CYS A 147 -8.53 -16.34 10.03
N ILE A 148 -7.92 -17.51 9.85
CA ILE A 148 -8.16 -18.70 10.69
C ILE A 148 -7.54 -18.47 12.08
N GLU A 149 -8.12 -19.03 13.16
CA GLU A 149 -7.56 -18.91 14.53
C GLU A 149 -6.05 -19.21 14.57
N GLY A 150 -5.26 -18.21 14.96
CA GLY A 150 -3.79 -18.23 14.93
C GLY A 150 -3.19 -17.21 13.94
N GLU A 151 -3.95 -16.88 12.90
CA GLU A 151 -3.74 -15.75 11.99
C GLU A 151 -4.75 -14.63 12.33
N ALA A 152 -4.54 -13.41 11.83
CA ALA A 152 -4.78 -12.19 12.63
C ALA A 152 -6.05 -11.36 12.28
N SER A 153 -6.80 -10.87 13.29
CA SER A 153 -7.97 -9.97 13.12
C SER A 153 -8.31 -9.12 14.37
N VAL A 154 -8.65 -7.83 14.19
CA VAL A 154 -9.36 -6.85 15.05
C VAL A 154 -9.67 -5.64 14.11
N LEU A 155 -9.86 -4.41 14.61
CA LEU A 155 -10.37 -3.22 13.90
C LEU A 155 -9.60 -1.95 14.38
N GLN A 156 -9.25 -1.00 13.50
CA GLN A 156 -9.54 0.46 13.62
C GLN A 156 -8.71 1.38 12.68
N HIS A 157 -9.41 2.36 12.10
CA HIS A 157 -9.00 3.66 11.51
C HIS A 157 -7.60 3.82 10.86
N GLU A 158 -7.61 4.01 9.53
CA GLU A 158 -6.55 4.50 8.61
C GLU A 158 -5.12 4.47 9.19
N MET A 159 -4.61 3.26 9.40
CA MET A 159 -3.36 3.06 10.14
C MET A 159 -2.13 3.20 9.23
N MET A 160 -1.40 4.31 9.38
CA MET A 160 -0.01 4.37 8.94
C MET A 160 0.88 3.71 9.98
N ILE A 161 1.58 2.63 9.61
CA ILE A 161 2.72 2.11 10.36
C ILE A 161 3.99 2.51 9.64
N THR A 162 4.90 3.13 10.39
CA THR A 162 6.23 3.52 9.92
C THR A 162 7.29 2.89 10.80
N THR A 163 8.30 2.23 10.20
CA THR A 163 9.51 1.86 10.93
C THR A 163 10.65 2.83 10.61
N SER A 164 11.25 3.39 11.65
CA SER A 164 12.57 4.02 11.59
C SER A 164 13.65 3.01 12.01
N VAL A 165 14.84 3.15 11.44
CA VAL A 165 16.06 2.51 11.96
C VAL A 165 17.02 3.64 12.26
N GLU A 166 17.18 3.98 13.53
CA GLU A 166 18.23 4.91 13.95
C GLU A 166 19.61 4.27 13.73
N PRO A 167 20.66 5.06 13.43
CA PRO A 167 22.02 4.54 13.38
C PRO A 167 22.41 3.97 14.77
N PRO A 168 23.27 2.94 14.83
CA PRO A 168 23.47 2.14 16.04
C PRO A 168 24.25 2.90 17.14
N SER A 169 23.55 3.72 17.91
CA SER A 169 23.99 4.25 19.20
C SER A 169 23.14 3.64 20.32
N ALA A 170 23.68 2.59 20.95
CA ALA A 170 23.32 2.13 22.30
C ALA A 170 21.82 1.90 22.61
N GLY A 171 21.19 0.95 21.91
CA GLY A 171 20.10 0.15 22.48
C GLY A 171 18.71 0.80 22.54
N THR A 172 18.05 0.88 21.38
CA THR A 172 16.61 1.14 21.23
C THR A 172 16.00 0.14 20.24
N GLY A 173 14.69 -0.10 20.36
CA GLY A 173 13.97 -1.02 19.46
C GLY A 173 13.62 -0.37 18.11
N GLU A 174 13.03 -1.15 17.21
CA GLU A 174 12.39 -0.58 16.02
C GLU A 174 11.08 0.10 16.43
N ASP A 175 11.05 1.42 16.42
CA ASP A 175 9.86 2.19 16.79
C ASP A 175 8.84 2.21 15.64
N ALA A 176 7.71 1.53 15.85
CA ALA A 176 6.53 1.66 15.01
C ALA A 176 5.71 2.88 15.46
N GLN A 177 5.64 3.92 14.62
CA GLN A 177 4.71 5.04 14.85
C GLN A 177 3.37 4.73 14.19
N PHE A 178 2.29 4.97 14.94
CA PHE A 178 0.90 4.84 14.51
C PHE A 178 0.29 6.24 14.42
N ILE A 179 -0.42 6.50 13.34
CA ILE A 179 -0.95 7.84 13.02
C ILE A 179 -2.38 7.66 12.54
N TRP A 180 -3.28 8.48 13.11
CA TRP A 180 -4.73 8.48 12.96
C TRP A 180 -5.20 9.79 12.31
#